data_AF-A0A7S3BTK9-F1
#
_entry.id   AF-A0A7S3BTK9-F1
#
_cell.length_a   1.000
_cell.length_b   1.000
_cell.length_c   1.000
_cell.angle_alpha   90.00
_cell.angle_beta   90.00
_cell.angle_gamma   90.00
#
_symmetry.space_group_name_H-M   'P 1'
#
loop_
_entity.id
_entity.type
_entity.pdbx_description
1 polymer ?
#
loop_
_entity_poly.entity_id
_entity_poly.type
_entity_poly.pdbx_seq_one_letter_code
_entity_poly.pdbx_strand_id
1 'polypeptide(L)'
;RGKKVWELLVCDDTGALRHAEYFANNKVNSSNLKVALEALFASLGGVRPAKVRFFRTQMNTIIGRALKDLNIKPVPSLKCAELIAWLDDRYDTVYTQHPGFQPVVAPLMGQ
;
A
#
# COMPACT_ATOMS: atom_id res chain seq x y z
N ARG A 1 6.40 11.75 21.35
CA ARG A 1 5.39 10.72 21.70
C ARG A 1 4.84 10.14 20.41
N GLY A 2 5.13 8.86 20.13
CA GLY A 2 5.08 8.26 18.79
C GLY A 2 3.71 8.32 18.12
N LYS A 3 3.62 9.04 17.00
CA LYS A 3 2.42 9.07 16.15
C LYS A 3 2.46 7.86 15.22
N LYS A 4 1.33 7.18 15.03
CA LYS A 4 1.20 6.12 14.03
C LYS A 4 1.53 6.72 12.65
N VAL A 5 2.41 6.04 11.92
CA VAL A 5 2.74 6.35 10.54
C VAL A 5 2.15 5.24 9.68
N TRP A 6 1.64 5.62 8.51
CA TRP A 6 1.15 4.69 7.51
C TRP A 6 2.13 4.68 6.34
N GLU A 7 2.21 3.57 5.63
CA GLU A 7 3.02 3.47 4.42
C GLU A 7 2.15 2.88 3.31
N LEU A 8 2.19 3.50 2.15
CA LEU A 8 1.64 2.98 0.90
C LEU A 8 2.74 2.19 0.20
N LEU A 9 2.48 0.91 -0.06
CA LEU A 9 3.34 0.05 -0.87
C LEU A 9 2.59 -0.32 -2.16
N VAL A 10 3.24 -0.13 -3.29
CA VAL A 10 2.73 -0.52 -4.61
C VAL A 10 3.84 -1.26 -5.36
N CYS A 11 3.53 -2.41 -5.95
CA CYS A 11 4.42 -3.13 -6.84
C CYS A 11 3.67 -3.69 -8.03
N ASP A 12 4.40 -4.06 -9.08
CA ASP A 12 3.88 -4.87 -10.17
C ASP A 12 3.98 -6.38 -9.83
N ASP A 13 3.53 -7.25 -10.74
CA ASP A 13 3.53 -8.70 -10.51
C ASP A 13 4.88 -9.38 -10.65
N THR A 14 5.88 -8.70 -11.23
CA THR A 14 7.27 -9.18 -11.33
C THR A 14 8.17 -8.65 -10.20
N GLY A 15 7.70 -7.65 -9.46
CA GLY A 15 8.47 -6.98 -8.41
C GLY A 15 9.56 -6.02 -8.91
N ALA A 16 9.65 -5.78 -10.22
CA ALA A 16 10.58 -4.84 -10.85
C ALA A 16 10.25 -3.39 -10.51
N LEU A 17 8.96 -3.07 -10.36
CA LEU A 17 8.46 -1.82 -9.85
C LEU A 17 8.13 -1.97 -8.37
N ARG A 18 8.73 -1.11 -7.55
CA ARG A 18 8.46 -1.01 -6.11
C ARG A 18 8.39 0.47 -5.74
N HIS A 19 7.25 0.89 -5.21
CA HIS A 19 7.01 2.26 -4.75
C HIS A 19 6.54 2.25 -3.30
N ALA A 20 7.20 3.03 -2.46
CA ALA A 20 6.90 3.18 -1.04
C ALA A 20 6.77 4.67 -0.69
N GLU A 21 5.67 5.05 -0.04
CA GLU A 21 5.41 6.43 0.37
C GLU A 21 4.79 6.47 1.78
N TYR A 22 5.34 7.29 2.68
CA TYR A 22 4.81 7.46 4.02
C TYR A 22 3.67 8.47 4.09
N PHE A 23 2.64 8.14 4.86
CA PHE A 23 1.51 8.99 5.18
C PHE A 23 1.43 9.25 6.69
N ALA A 24 1.17 10.50 7.03
CA ALA A 24 0.73 10.85 8.37
C ALA A 24 -0.67 10.26 8.64
N ASN A 25 -0.97 9.90 9.90
CA ASN A 25 -2.25 9.29 10.28
C ASN A 25 -3.49 10.10 9.87
N ASN A 26 -3.41 11.42 9.89
CA ASN A 26 -4.50 12.32 9.48
C ASN A 26 -4.62 12.49 7.96
N LYS A 27 -3.71 11.90 7.17
CA LYS A 27 -3.69 11.97 5.71
C LYS A 27 -4.16 10.68 5.04
N VAL A 28 -4.44 9.62 5.80
CA VAL A 28 -4.90 8.33 5.24
C VAL A 28 -6.40 8.41 4.92
N ASN A 29 -6.71 8.72 3.66
CA ASN A 29 -8.06 8.76 3.11
C ASN A 29 -8.03 8.50 1.60
N SER A 30 -9.21 8.30 0.99
CA SER A 30 -9.31 7.96 -0.43
C SER A 30 -8.82 9.07 -1.36
N SER A 31 -8.99 10.35 -0.97
CA SER A 31 -8.60 11.49 -1.79
C SER A 31 -7.08 11.60 -1.90
N ASN A 32 -6.36 11.51 -0.78
CA ASN A 32 -4.89 11.55 -0.79
C ASN A 32 -4.30 10.30 -1.45
N LEU A 33 -4.90 9.12 -1.21
CA LEU A 33 -4.48 7.89 -1.90
C LEU A 33 -4.65 8.01 -3.42
N LYS A 34 -5.75 8.62 -3.90
CA LYS A 34 -5.98 8.89 -5.32
C LYS A 34 -4.85 9.72 -5.92
N VAL A 35 -4.48 10.82 -5.25
CA VAL A 35 -3.42 11.73 -5.71
C VAL A 35 -2.06 11.01 -5.79
N ALA A 36 -1.72 10.23 -4.77
CA ALA A 36 -0.47 9.46 -4.75
C ALA A 36 -0.42 8.43 -5.88
N LEU A 37 -1.51 7.69 -6.11
CA LEU A 37 -1.62 6.75 -7.22
C LEU A 37 -1.55 7.44 -8.59
N GLU A 38 -2.20 8.59 -8.74
CA GLU A 38 -2.15 9.36 -9.99
C GLU A 38 -0.73 9.87 -10.30
N ALA A 39 -0.02 10.37 -9.29
CA ALA A 39 1.38 10.77 -9.41
C ALA A 39 2.30 9.58 -9.76
N LEU A 40 2.07 8.42 -9.12
CA LEU A 40 2.78 7.19 -9.44
C LEU A 40 2.55 6.78 -10.89
N PHE A 41 1.30 6.70 -11.35
CA PHE A 41 1.01 6.32 -12.74
C PHE A 41 1.57 7.32 -13.74
N ALA A 42 1.54 8.62 -13.44
CA ALA A 42 2.18 9.66 -14.27
C ALA A 42 3.69 9.42 -14.39
N SER A 43 4.37 9.07 -13.28
CA SER A 43 5.79 8.71 -13.28
C SER A 43 6.11 7.44 -14.10
N LEU A 44 5.12 6.58 -14.34
CA LEU A 44 5.26 5.34 -15.12
C LEU A 44 4.85 5.51 -16.59
N GLY A 45 4.81 6.75 -17.09
CA GLY A 45 4.41 7.05 -18.46
C GLY A 45 2.90 7.21 -18.65
N GLY A 46 2.14 7.39 -17.57
CA GLY A 46 0.70 7.69 -17.59
C GLY A 46 -0.21 6.48 -17.80
N VAL A 47 0.35 5.28 -17.95
CA VAL A 47 -0.42 4.05 -18.16
C VAL A 47 -1.04 3.59 -16.84
N ARG A 48 -2.37 3.45 -16.82
CA ARG A 48 -3.11 2.92 -15.66
C ARG A 48 -3.42 1.44 -15.86
N PRO A 49 -3.27 0.60 -14.83
CA PRO A 49 -3.66 -0.80 -14.91
C PRO A 49 -5.18 -0.94 -14.96
N ALA A 50 -5.68 -1.98 -15.64
CA ALA A 50 -7.12 -2.27 -15.68
C ALA A 50 -7.68 -2.69 -14.30
N LYS A 51 -6.85 -3.32 -13.46
CA LYS A 51 -7.21 -3.79 -12.13
C LYS A 51 -6.02 -3.71 -11.18
N VAL A 52 -6.29 -3.49 -9.90
CA VAL A 52 -5.29 -3.51 -8.82
C VAL A 52 -5.73 -4.48 -7.74
N ARG A 53 -4.80 -5.35 -7.31
CA ARG A 53 -5.01 -6.30 -6.21
C ARG A 53 -4.53 -5.70 -4.89
N PHE A 54 -5.24 -5.97 -3.80
CA PHE A 54 -4.85 -5.52 -2.45
C PHE A 54 -5.45 -6.44 -1.39
N PHE A 55 -4.79 -6.58 -0.23
CA PHE A 55 -5.15 -7.62 0.75
C PHE A 55 -5.69 -7.10 2.10
N ARG A 56 -5.66 -5.79 2.35
CA ARG A 56 -6.03 -5.23 3.67
C ARG A 56 -7.52 -4.90 3.75
N THR A 57 -8.33 -5.81 4.32
CA THR A 57 -9.80 -5.67 4.43
C THR A 57 -10.25 -4.36 5.08
N GLN A 58 -9.58 -3.91 6.15
CA GLN A 58 -9.90 -2.64 6.82
C GLN A 58 -9.71 -1.41 5.91
N MET A 59 -8.97 -1.55 4.81
CA MET A 59 -8.74 -0.48 3.83
C MET A 59 -9.63 -0.61 2.59
N ASN A 60 -10.52 -1.61 2.52
CA ASN A 60 -11.38 -1.86 1.35
C ASN A 60 -12.11 -0.61 0.88
N THR A 61 -12.70 0.16 1.79
CA THR A 61 -13.45 1.37 1.43
C THR A 61 -12.54 2.46 0.88
N ILE A 62 -11.39 2.71 1.53
CA ILE A 62 -10.44 3.77 1.15
C ILE A 62 -9.80 3.44 -0.20
N ILE A 63 -9.23 2.23 -0.33
CA ILE A 63 -8.57 1.76 -1.56
C ILE A 63 -9.58 1.62 -2.69
N GLY A 64 -10.72 0.99 -2.40
CA GLY A 64 -11.78 0.78 -3.38
C GLY A 64 -12.32 2.08 -3.97
N ARG A 65 -12.53 3.11 -3.14
CA ARG A 65 -12.96 4.43 -3.62
C ARG A 65 -11.88 5.10 -4.48
N ALA A 66 -10.64 5.16 -4.00
CA ALA A 66 -9.54 5.77 -4.75
C ALA A 66 -9.34 5.14 -6.13
N LEU A 67 -9.40 3.80 -6.22
CA LEU A 67 -9.25 3.08 -7.49
C LEU A 67 -10.45 3.31 -8.43
N LYS A 68 -11.69 3.28 -7.91
CA LYS A 68 -12.89 3.56 -8.71
C LYS A 68 -12.87 4.97 -9.30
N ASP A 69 -12.48 5.97 -8.52
CA ASP A 69 -12.35 7.37 -8.99
C ASP A 69 -11.26 7.52 -10.08
N LEU A 70 -10.31 6.58 -10.17
CA LEU A 70 -9.28 6.50 -11.23
C LEU A 70 -9.70 5.62 -12.42
N ASN A 71 -10.91 5.07 -12.40
CA ASN A 71 -11.42 4.10 -13.37
C ASN A 71 -10.61 2.78 -13.40
N ILE A 72 -10.11 2.34 -12.24
CA ILE A 72 -9.36 1.10 -12.05
C ILE A 72 -10.22 0.11 -11.27
N LYS A 73 -10.28 -1.16 -11.70
CA LYS A 73 -11.05 -2.18 -10.98
C LYS A 73 -10.35 -2.59 -9.67
N PRO A 74 -10.94 -2.34 -8.49
CA PRO A 74 -10.40 -2.83 -7.22
C PRO A 74 -10.65 -4.33 -7.06
N VAL A 75 -9.61 -5.09 -6.71
CA VAL A 75 -9.69 -6.55 -6.49
C VAL A 75 -9.13 -6.90 -5.12
N PRO A 76 -9.97 -7.05 -4.07
CA PRO A 76 -9.54 -7.62 -2.80
C PRO A 76 -8.99 -9.03 -3.04
N SER A 77 -7.74 -9.27 -2.66
CA SER A 77 -7.07 -10.55 -2.91
C SER A 77 -5.89 -10.76 -1.97
N LEU A 78 -5.83 -11.95 -1.38
CA LEU A 78 -4.64 -12.42 -0.65
C LEU A 78 -3.53 -12.89 -1.60
N LYS A 79 -3.83 -13.06 -2.89
CA LYS A 79 -2.86 -13.49 -3.92
C LYS A 79 -2.01 -12.30 -4.40
N CYS A 80 -1.25 -11.71 -3.49
CA CYS A 80 -0.33 -10.60 -3.73
C CYS A 80 1.11 -11.01 -3.35
N ALA A 81 1.62 -12.09 -3.93
CA ALA A 81 2.88 -12.74 -3.52
C ALA A 81 4.06 -11.76 -3.46
N GLU A 82 4.32 -11.00 -4.53
CA GLU A 82 5.42 -10.01 -4.57
C GLU A 82 5.28 -8.93 -3.51
N LEU A 83 4.07 -8.41 -3.30
CA LEU A 83 3.82 -7.39 -2.29
C LEU A 83 4.00 -7.93 -0.87
N ILE A 84 3.62 -9.19 -0.63
CA ILE A 84 3.78 -9.86 0.67
C ILE A 84 5.25 -10.13 0.93
N ALA A 85 5.98 -10.69 -0.04
CA ALA A 85 7.41 -10.93 0.07
C ALA A 85 8.19 -9.63 0.31
N TRP A 86 7.82 -8.56 -0.39
CA TRP A 86 8.44 -7.25 -0.18
C TRP A 86 8.10 -6.65 1.18
N LEU A 87 6.87 -6.82 1.68
CA LEU A 87 6.51 -6.37 3.03
C LEU A 87 7.32 -7.10 4.12
N ASP A 88 7.58 -8.39 3.92
CA ASP A 88 8.40 -9.21 4.82
C ASP A 88 9.85 -8.72 4.83
N ASP A 89 10.46 -8.53 3.67
CA ASP A 89 11.79 -7.91 3.52
C ASP A 89 11.87 -6.53 4.19
N ARG A 90 10.85 -5.69 4.02
CA ARG A 90 10.79 -4.36 4.66
C ARG A 90 10.66 -4.45 6.18
N TYR A 91 10.05 -5.50 6.72
CA TYR A 91 9.94 -5.67 8.16
C TYR A 91 11.33 -5.74 8.79
N ASP A 92 12.18 -6.63 8.29
CA ASP A 92 13.54 -6.80 8.77
C ASP A 92 14.46 -5.63 8.42
N THR A 93 14.37 -5.11 7.19
CA THR A 93 15.36 -4.12 6.69
C THR A 93 15.01 -2.67 7.02
N VAL A 94 13.72 -2.34 7.19
CA VAL A 94 13.25 -0.95 7.37
C VAL A 94 12.55 -0.77 8.70
N TYR A 95 11.54 -1.59 9.00
CA TYR A 95 10.68 -1.32 10.16
C TYR A 95 11.38 -1.59 11.47
N THR A 96 12.07 -2.73 11.63
CA THR A 96 12.80 -3.05 12.88
C THR A 96 13.90 -2.04 13.20
N GLN A 97 14.47 -1.42 12.17
CA GLN A 97 15.54 -0.42 12.29
C GLN A 97 15.00 1.00 12.57
N HIS A 98 13.69 1.23 12.44
CA HIS A 98 13.11 2.55 12.61
C HIS A 98 13.13 2.96 14.09
N PRO A 99 13.58 4.18 14.46
CA PRO A 99 13.75 4.58 15.87
C PRO A 99 12.43 4.63 16.66
N GLY A 100 11.30 4.76 15.97
CA GLY A 100 9.96 4.71 16.55
C GLY A 100 9.28 3.33 16.48
N PHE A 101 10.01 2.30 16.04
CA PHE A 101 9.47 0.95 15.90
C PHE A 101 9.01 0.44 17.25
N GLN A 102 7.77 -0.03 17.27
CA GLN A 102 7.23 -0.78 18.38
C GLN A 102 6.88 -2.14 17.80
N PRO A 103 7.44 -3.24 18.31
CA PRO A 103 7.05 -4.58 17.86
C PRO A 103 5.58 -4.74 18.17
N VAL A 104 4.74 -4.64 17.14
CA VAL A 104 3.35 -5.01 17.23
C VAL A 104 3.33 -6.52 17.16
N VAL A 105 2.83 -7.19 18.21
CA VAL A 105 2.39 -8.59 18.13
C VAL A 105 1.51 -8.71 16.89
N ALA A 106 1.99 -9.44 15.89
CA ALA A 106 1.43 -9.45 14.55
C ALA A 106 -0.11 -9.55 14.62
N PRO A 107 -0.87 -8.60 14.05
CA PRO A 107 -2.27 -8.87 13.79
C PRO A 107 -2.28 -9.98 12.76
N LEU A 108 -2.67 -11.18 13.20
CA LEU A 108 -2.88 -12.38 12.41
C LEU A 108 -3.26 -12.01 10.98
N MET A 109 -2.31 -12.20 10.05
CA MET A 109 -2.67 -12.31 8.63
C MET A 109 -3.62 -13.52 8.56
N GLY A 110 -4.92 -13.24 8.43
CA GLY A 110 -5.94 -14.26 8.17
C GLY A 110 -6.72 -14.74 9.39
N GLN A 111 -7.94 -14.22 9.53
CA GLN A 111 -9.14 -15.05 9.58
C GLN A 111 -10.03 -14.58 8.42
#